data_AF-A0A8S3BXJ0-F1
#
_entry.id   AF-A0A8S3BXJ0-F1
#
_cell.length_a   1.000
_cell.length_b   1.000
_cell.length_c   1.000
_cell.angle_alpha   90.00
_cell.angle_beta   90.00
_cell.angle_gamma   90.00
#
_symmetry.space_group_name_H-M   'P 1'
#
loop_
_entity.id
_entity.type
_entity.pdbx_description
1 polymer ?
#
loop_
_entity_poly.entity_id
_entity_poly.type
_entity_poly.pdbx_seq_one_letter_code
_entity_poly.pdbx_strand_id
1 'polypeptide(L)' 'MIPQTEGVLAIKKMLDYLELKQIDGLKIETIIRLSRFVMRNNYFLYEGQYYHQIRGGAMGSPLT' A
#
# COMPACT_ATOMS: atom_id res chain seq x y z
N MET A 1 7.67 -5.53 -10.43
CA MET A 1 6.98 -4.54 -9.58
C MET A 1 5.49 -4.84 -9.63
N ILE A 2 4.88 -5.14 -8.49
CA ILE A 2 3.45 -5.50 -8.44
C ILE A 2 2.63 -4.22 -8.65
N PRO A 3 1.64 -4.18 -9.56
CA PRO A 3 0.83 -2.98 -9.72
C PRO A 3 0.00 -2.69 -8.45
N GLN A 4 -0.35 -1.41 -8.28
CA GLN A 4 -0.85 -0.89 -6.99
C GLN A 4 -2.09 -1.63 -6.47
N THR A 5 -2.99 -2.02 -7.37
CA THR A 5 -4.23 -2.71 -7.00
C THR A 5 -3.96 -4.15 -6.55
N GLU A 6 -3.05 -4.82 -7.24
CA GLU A 6 -2.64 -6.19 -7.04
C GLU A 6 -1.84 -6.34 -5.74
N GLY A 7 -1.07 -5.34 -5.34
CA GLY A 7 -0.37 -5.33 -4.06
C GLY A 7 -1.33 -5.27 -2.87
N VAL A 8 -2.36 -4.41 -2.92
CA VAL A 8 -3.41 -4.37 -1.87
C VAL A 8 -4.15 -5.71 -1.80
N LEU A 9 -4.45 -6.32 -2.95
CA LEU A 9 -5.08 -7.65 -3.03
C LEU A 9 -4.19 -8.75 -2.44
N ALA A 10 -2.88 -8.71 -2.67
CA ALA A 10 -1.93 -9.66 -2.08
C ALA A 10 -1.88 -9.53 -0.55
N ILE A 11 -1.86 -8.30 -0.02
CA ILE A 11 -1.93 -8.06 1.42
C ILE A 11 -3.23 -8.61 2.00
N LYS A 12 -4.38 -8.32 1.37
CA LYS A 12 -5.67 -8.87 1.80
C LYS A 12 -5.64 -10.40 1.84
N LYS A 13 -5.19 -11.05 0.75
CA LYS A 13 -5.11 -12.51 0.67
C LYS A 13 -4.21 -13.11 1.76
N MET A 14 -3.08 -12.47 2.04
CA MET A 14 -2.18 -12.89 3.11
C MET A 14 -2.85 -12.79 4.49
N LEU A 15 -3.51 -11.67 4.78
CA LEU A 15 -4.19 -11.45 6.05
C LEU A 15 -5.38 -12.41 6.24
N ASP A 16 -6.13 -12.67 5.18
CA ASP A 16 -7.20 -13.66 5.14
C ASP A 16 -6.66 -15.07 5.39
N TYR A 17 -5.55 -15.44 4.74
CA TYR A 17 -4.89 -16.75 4.91
C TYR A 17 -4.38 -16.98 6.34
N LEU A 18 -3.90 -15.91 7.01
CA LEU A 18 -3.47 -15.96 8.40
C LEU A 18 -4.65 -15.89 9.40
N GLU A 19 -5.90 -15.82 8.90
CA GLU A 19 -7.12 -15.70 9.70
C GLU A 19 -7.10 -14.53 10.70
N LEU A 20 -6.34 -13.47 10.39
CA LEU A 20 -6.19 -12.32 11.27
C LEU A 20 -7.43 -11.43 11.18
N LYS A 21 -7.95 -11.02 12.34
CA LYS A 21 -9.05 -10.04 12.43
C LYS A 21 -8.55 -8.63 12.74
N GLN A 22 -7.41 -8.53 13.42
CA GLN A 22 -6.73 -7.28 13.76
C GLN A 22 -5.23 -7.50 13.99
N ILE A 23 -4.43 -6.45 13.85
CA ILE A 23 -3.01 -6.39 14.19
C ILE A 23 -2.82 -5.16 15.07
N ASP A 24 -2.21 -5.31 16.25
CA ASP A 24 -1.96 -4.21 17.20
C ASP A 24 -3.20 -3.32 17.47
N GLY A 25 -4.38 -3.95 17.56
CA GLY A 25 -5.66 -3.27 17.78
C GLY A 25 -6.28 -2.62 16.52
N LEU A 26 -5.59 -2.63 15.38
CA LEU A 26 -6.13 -2.17 14.10
C LEU A 26 -6.85 -3.31 13.37
N LYS A 27 -8.13 -3.09 13.03
CA LYS A 27 -8.90 -4.01 12.18
C LYS A 27 -8.22 -4.17 10.81
N ILE A 28 -8.26 -5.40 10.26
CA ILE A 28 -7.71 -5.68 8.93
C ILE A 28 -8.30 -4.76 7.85
N GLU A 29 -9.58 -4.42 7.92
CA GLU A 29 -10.20 -3.47 6.98
C GLU A 29 -9.51 -2.10 7.00
N THR A 30 -9.15 -1.61 8.19
CA THR A 30 -8.40 -0.35 8.35
C THR A 30 -7.02 -0.46 7.71
N ILE A 31 -6.32 -1.58 7.95
CA ILE A 31 -4.99 -1.83 7.37
C ILE A 31 -5.07 -1.84 5.85
N ILE A 32 -6.03 -2.56 5.26
CA ILE A 32 -6.24 -2.60 3.81
C ILE A 32 -6.56 -1.20 3.25
N ARG A 33 -7.39 -0.42 3.93
CA ARG A 33 -7.71 0.96 3.52
C ARG A 33 -6.48 1.86 3.55
N LEU A 34 -5.64 1.75 4.57
CA LEU A 34 -4.39 2.50 4.69
C LEU A 34 -3.37 2.07 3.64
N SER A 35 -3.18 0.77 3.41
CA SER A 35 -2.30 0.26 2.35
C SER A 35 -2.74 0.78 0.98
N ARG A 36 -4.05 0.74 0.68
CA ARG A 36 -4.58 1.32 -0.56
C ARG A 36 -4.34 2.83 -0.65
N PHE A 37 -4.46 3.54 0.46
CA PHE A 37 -4.19 4.98 0.49
C PHE A 37 -2.73 5.27 0.15
N VAL A 38 -1.77 4.63 0.81
CA VAL A 38 -0.34 4.82 0.57
C VAL A 38 0.04 4.46 -0.87
N MET A 39 -0.44 3.32 -1.38
CA MET A 39 -0.11 2.88 -2.74
C MET A 39 -0.68 3.81 -3.82
N ARG A 40 -1.83 4.44 -3.58
CA ARG A 40 -2.44 5.41 -4.53
C ARG A 40 -1.87 6.82 -4.39
N ASN A 41 -1.46 7.22 -3.20
CA ASN A 41 -1.03 8.58 -2.86
C ASN A 41 0.49 8.62 -2.72
N ASN A 42 1.18 8.16 -3.76
CA ASN A 42 2.63 8.08 -3.78
C ASN A 42 3.22 9.33 -4.43
N TYR A 43 3.87 10.17 -3.62
CA TYR A 43 4.44 11.43 -4.06
C TYR A 43 5.94 11.48 -3.79
N PHE A 44 6.69 12.08 -4.70
CA PHE A 44 8.12 12.30 -4.53
C PHE A 44 8.51 13.72 -4.93
N LEU A 45 9.55 14.23 -4.26
CA LEU A 45 10.16 15.54 -4.54
C LEU A 45 11.35 15.32 -5.48
N TYR A 46 11.36 16.01 -6.61
CA TYR A 46 12.49 16.01 -7.53
C TYR A 46 12.68 17.43 -8.06
N GLU A 47 13.91 17.96 -7.97
CA GLU A 47 14.27 19.32 -8.40
C GLU A 47 13.32 20.43 -7.86
N GLY A 48 12.88 20.30 -6.61
CA GLY A 48 11.99 21.27 -5.95
C GLY A 48 10.51 21.18 -6.36
N GLN A 49 10.13 20.20 -7.19
CA GLN A 49 8.76 19.98 -7.63
C GLN A 49 8.21 18.65 -7.10
N TYR A 50 6.92 18.64 -6.78
CA TYR A 50 6.22 17.45 -6.33
C TYR A 50 5.60 16.70 -7.50
N TYR A 51 5.82 15.38 -7.54
CA TYR A 51 5.28 14.50 -8.58
C TYR A 51 4.43 13.41 -7.96
N HIS A 52 3.36 13.03 -8.65
CA HIS A 52 2.49 11.92 -8.27
C HIS A 52 2.81 10.71 -9.14
N GLN A 53 3.19 9.60 -8.51
CA GLN A 53 3.45 8.36 -9.22
C GLN A 53 2.13 7.60 -9.47
N ILE A 54 1.58 7.77 -10.67
CA ILE A 54 0.33 7.12 -11.10
C ILE A 54 0.51 5.67 -11.55
N ARG A 55 1.75 5.24 -11.83
CA ARG A 55 2.07 3.88 -12.31
C ARG A 55 3.31 3.35 -11.60
N GLY A 56 3.18 2.14 -11.05
CA GLY A 56 4.23 1.48 -10.29
C GLY A 56 4.29 1.90 -8.82
N GLY A 57 5.40 1.55 -8.19
CA GLY A 57 5.73 1.79 -6.80
C GLY A 57 6.93 2.73 -6.63
N ALA A 58 6.99 3.41 -5.49
CA ALA A 58 8.19 4.16 -5.12
C ALA A 58 9.24 3.18 -4.64
N MET A 59 10.42 3.22 -5.26
CA MET A 59 11.53 2.38 -4.83
C MET A 59 11.92 2.71 -3.39
N GLY A 60 12.05 1.68 -2.55
CA GLY A 60 12.35 1.82 -1.12
C GLY A 60 11.11 1.97 -0.22
N SER A 61 9.91 2.00 -0.80
CA SER A 61 8.67 1.91 -0.02
C SER A 61 8.52 0.51 0.58
N PRO A 62 8.12 0.38 1.85
CA PRO A 62 7.83 -0.93 2.44
C PRO A 62 6.56 -1.57 1.85
N LEU A 63 5.78 -0.83 1.05
CA LEU A 63 4.50 -1.27 0.50
C LEU A 63 4.49 -1.38 -1.03
N THR A 64 5.53 -0.94 -1.76
CA THR A 64 5.54 -0.92 -3.23
C THR A 64 6.91 -1.26 -3.82
#